data_AF-A0A269W7Q4-F1
#
_entry.id   AF-A0A269W7Q4-F1
#
_cell.length_a   1.000
_cell.length_b   1.000
_cell.length_c   1.000
_cell.angle_alpha   90.00
_cell.angle_beta   90.00
_cell.angle_gamma   90.00
#
_symmetry.space_group_name_H-M   'P 1'
#
loop_
_entity.id
_entity.type
_entity.pdbx_description
1 polymer ?
#
loop_
_entity_poly.entity_id
_entity_poly.type
_entity_poly.pdbx_seq_one_letter_code
_entity_poly.pdbx_strand_id
1 'polypeptide(L)'
;MRMFSKLFGNKKQEKQNDSQKVLKEKKESRKRDNKPVNEVNDVGIGMGLSFNISSDENEKYGISISSSPVGVSTDSTATDFYVYEWFIKDTGEIFYVGKGRGNRYKTFHERAYEAEKIRKMYDTASRFIGTGLTEEQAIELESKEITRILNETNDRLTNRIIPLFTKRDNGYGRSPKTPELQFETAPHFYASEIEEHYFGIKPRSFDEVKCENLKAVVFITRNVRDEISIIYGGKFDKYQDETKALLSINGSKILKSKFAKSVTAWVYIGDDYVMNYENDQEQALEKLGRNIPTYHLIDVWKFLKENFGEVNTVLEEENPIIPIHNRVSLKEIKNLYDWEKGFDEGMPYWEKGDKERKAGNLERAIELFDIARYNGYNAPALYTSYAMAYRKLKDYENEIAIIDEAIERLRSEKINANEITIMGLKERRAKALVLKQKNSSER
;
A
#
# COMPACT_ATOMS: atom_id res chain seq x y z
N MET A 1 -58.49 -5.11 1.79
CA MET A 1 -57.03 -5.32 1.66
C MET A 1 -56.55 -4.59 0.40
N ARG A 2 -56.53 -3.24 0.32
CA ARG A 2 -55.53 -2.27 0.79
C ARG A 2 -54.04 -2.69 0.77
N MET A 3 -53.32 -1.93 -0.07
CA MET A 3 -51.90 -1.53 -0.06
C MET A 3 -50.83 -2.62 -0.24
N PHE A 4 -50.11 -2.58 -1.37
CA PHE A 4 -48.62 -2.52 -1.45
C PHE A 4 -48.14 -2.67 -2.91
N SER A 5 -48.51 -1.73 -3.79
CA SER A 5 -47.97 -1.69 -5.16
C SER A 5 -47.74 -0.25 -5.66
N LYS A 6 -47.07 0.58 -4.85
CA LYS A 6 -46.55 1.90 -5.25
C LYS A 6 -45.39 2.26 -4.31
N LEU A 7 -44.17 1.79 -4.56
CA LEU A 7 -42.97 2.33 -3.86
C LEU A 7 -41.60 2.05 -4.52
N PHE A 8 -41.51 1.37 -5.66
CA PHE A 8 -40.20 1.04 -6.27
C PHE A 8 -39.99 1.52 -7.72
N GLY A 9 -40.74 2.54 -8.17
CA GLY A 9 -40.63 3.08 -9.53
C GLY A 9 -39.72 4.31 -9.72
N ASN A 10 -39.52 5.17 -8.70
CA ASN A 10 -38.93 6.50 -8.92
C ASN A 10 -37.48 6.70 -8.44
N LYS A 11 -36.87 5.77 -7.69
CA LYS A 11 -35.52 5.94 -7.13
C LYS A 11 -34.36 5.78 -8.13
N LYS A 12 -34.62 5.37 -9.37
CA LYS A 12 -33.56 5.10 -10.37
C LYS A 12 -33.28 6.30 -11.29
N GLN A 13 -34.25 7.20 -11.48
CA GLN A 13 -34.08 8.41 -12.29
C GLN A 13 -33.47 9.59 -11.51
N GLU A 14 -33.75 9.74 -10.21
CA GLU A 14 -33.12 10.79 -9.38
C GLU A 14 -31.60 10.60 -9.23
N LYS A 15 -31.13 9.37 -9.06
CA LYS A 15 -29.68 9.06 -8.97
C LYS A 15 -28.91 9.36 -10.27
N GLN A 16 -29.55 9.30 -11.43
CA GLN A 16 -28.91 9.61 -12.72
C GLN A 16 -28.85 11.12 -12.99
N ASN A 17 -29.83 11.90 -12.54
CA ASN A 17 -29.80 13.36 -12.67
C ASN A 17 -28.81 14.02 -11.70
N ASP A 18 -28.67 13.52 -10.46
CA ASP A 18 -27.67 14.04 -9.51
C ASP A 18 -26.23 13.76 -9.95
N SER A 19 -25.97 12.59 -10.54
CA SER A 19 -24.65 12.23 -11.03
C SER A 19 -24.23 13.03 -12.27
N GLN A 20 -25.18 13.45 -13.11
CA GLN A 20 -24.91 14.37 -14.24
C GLN A 20 -24.69 15.82 -13.79
N LYS A 21 -25.35 16.27 -12.71
CA LYS A 21 -25.18 17.61 -12.15
C LYS A 21 -23.79 17.78 -11.49
N VAL A 22 -23.36 16.75 -10.73
CA VAL A 22 -22.01 16.67 -10.14
C VAL A 22 -20.91 16.65 -11.22
N LEU A 23 -21.16 16.02 -12.38
CA LEU A 23 -20.19 16.00 -13.47
C LEU A 23 -20.05 17.34 -14.22
N LYS A 24 -21.11 18.16 -14.24
CA LYS A 24 -21.09 19.50 -14.85
C LYS A 24 -20.36 20.51 -13.96
N GLU A 25 -20.60 20.48 -12.65
CA GLU A 25 -19.87 21.34 -11.69
C GLU A 25 -18.36 21.04 -11.67
N LYS A 26 -17.97 19.76 -11.83
CA LYS A 26 -16.57 19.33 -11.92
C LYS A 26 -15.87 19.76 -13.22
N LYS A 27 -16.62 20.10 -14.27
CA LYS A 27 -16.08 20.60 -15.55
C LYS A 27 -15.93 22.12 -15.58
N GLU A 28 -16.73 22.85 -14.81
CA GLU A 28 -16.59 24.31 -14.67
C GLU A 28 -15.49 24.72 -13.69
N SER A 29 -15.20 23.90 -12.67
CA SER A 29 -14.06 24.16 -11.76
C SER A 29 -12.71 24.06 -12.48
N ARG A 30 -12.54 23.11 -13.40
CA ARG A 30 -11.30 22.90 -14.17
C ARG A 30 -10.94 23.98 -15.19
N LYS A 31 -11.83 24.96 -15.45
CA LYS A 31 -11.57 26.03 -16.43
C LYS A 31 -11.02 27.33 -15.80
N ARG A 32 -10.94 27.43 -14.47
CA ARG A 32 -10.48 28.67 -13.79
C ARG A 32 -9.01 28.67 -13.38
N ASP A 33 -8.29 27.57 -13.55
CA ASP A 33 -6.94 27.38 -12.96
C ASP A 33 -5.77 27.89 -13.81
N ASN A 34 -6.01 28.72 -14.84
CA ASN A 34 -4.91 29.29 -15.65
C ASN A 34 -4.87 30.82 -15.55
N LYS A 35 -4.20 31.34 -14.53
CA LYS A 35 -3.48 32.63 -14.58
C LYS A 35 -2.31 32.64 -13.57
N PRO A 36 -1.16 33.24 -13.91
CA PRO A 36 0.06 33.13 -13.12
C PRO A 36 0.07 34.10 -11.94
N VAL A 37 0.66 33.68 -10.81
CA VAL A 37 0.87 34.49 -9.60
C VAL A 37 2.37 34.77 -9.46
N ASN A 38 2.69 36.02 -9.13
CA ASN A 38 4.02 36.58 -8.94
C ASN A 38 4.72 36.07 -7.67
N GLU A 39 6.06 36.10 -7.73
CA GLU A 39 7.06 35.72 -6.73
C GLU A 39 6.88 36.36 -5.34
N VAL A 40 6.92 35.52 -4.29
CA VAL A 40 7.55 35.80 -2.98
C VAL A 40 8.17 34.50 -2.47
N ASN A 41 9.38 34.59 -1.92
CA ASN A 41 10.29 33.49 -1.58
C ASN A 41 9.79 32.55 -0.46
N ASP A 42 9.12 31.46 -0.83
CA ASP A 42 8.95 30.29 0.03
C ASP A 42 9.28 29.02 -0.79
N VAL A 43 10.45 28.43 -0.53
CA VAL A 43 10.91 27.24 -1.28
C VAL A 43 10.43 26.00 -0.55
N GLY A 44 9.15 25.67 -0.74
CA GLY A 44 8.58 24.39 -0.32
C GLY A 44 9.04 23.26 -1.24
N ILE A 45 10.01 22.45 -0.80
CA ILE A 45 10.37 21.20 -1.49
C ILE A 45 9.40 20.11 -1.04
N GLY A 46 8.79 19.40 -1.99
CA GLY A 46 7.61 18.52 -1.87
C GLY A 46 7.73 17.25 -1.01
N MET A 47 8.35 17.31 0.18
CA MET A 47 8.42 16.22 1.16
C MET A 47 7.68 16.50 2.48
N GLY A 48 6.90 17.58 2.58
CA GLY A 48 6.23 17.95 3.84
C GLY A 48 7.19 18.52 4.90
N LEU A 49 8.29 19.11 4.43
CA LEU A 49 9.30 19.78 5.24
C LEU A 49 9.20 21.29 5.01
N SER A 50 9.17 22.08 6.09
CA SER A 50 9.35 23.52 6.05
C SER A 50 10.71 23.90 6.64
N PHE A 51 11.46 24.70 5.90
CA PHE A 51 12.75 25.24 6.32
C PHE A 51 12.58 26.71 6.68
N ASN A 52 12.78 27.05 7.95
CA ASN A 52 12.82 28.44 8.38
C ASN A 52 14.28 28.83 8.64
N ILE A 53 14.77 29.78 7.85
CA ILE A 53 16.07 30.43 8.03
C ILE A 53 15.84 31.72 8.80
N SER A 54 16.23 31.76 10.08
CA SER A 54 16.25 33.01 10.84
C SER A 54 17.58 33.72 10.64
N SER A 55 17.55 34.93 10.08
CA SER A 55 18.68 35.85 10.08
C SER A 55 18.55 36.78 11.29
N ASP A 56 18.95 36.32 12.48
CA ASP A 56 19.20 37.23 13.59
C ASP A 56 20.67 37.67 13.52
N GLU A 57 20.90 38.98 13.44
CA GLU A 57 22.23 39.58 13.25
C GLU A 57 23.21 39.39 14.42
N ASN A 58 22.91 38.54 15.42
CA ASN A 58 23.82 38.35 16.55
C ASN A 58 24.06 36.92 17.04
N GLU A 59 23.40 35.86 16.58
CA GLU A 59 23.77 34.49 16.96
C GLU A 59 23.46 33.50 15.82
N LYS A 60 24.47 32.69 15.45
CA LYS A 60 24.47 31.50 14.55
C LYS A 60 23.26 31.34 13.61
N TYR A 61 23.51 31.32 12.30
CA TYR A 61 22.60 30.78 11.28
C TYR A 61 21.97 29.44 11.74
N GLY A 62 20.77 29.51 12.28
CA GLY A 62 19.99 28.37 12.72
C GLY A 62 19.09 27.94 11.58
N ILE A 63 19.41 26.83 10.93
CA ILE A 63 18.45 26.16 10.06
C ILE A 63 17.50 25.40 10.98
N SER A 64 16.28 25.90 11.13
CA SER A 64 15.23 25.15 11.83
C SER A 64 14.42 24.36 10.81
N ILE A 65 14.40 23.04 10.98
CA ILE A 65 13.62 22.11 10.16
C ILE A 65 12.35 21.80 10.96
N SER A 66 11.20 22.17 10.42
CA SER A 66 9.89 21.85 11.00
C SER A 66 9.05 21.05 10.02
N SER A 67 8.07 20.32 10.54
CA SER A 67 7.13 19.57 9.71
C SER A 67 6.12 20.53 9.11
N SER A 68 5.85 20.39 7.81
CA SER A 68 4.73 21.09 7.19
C SER A 68 3.41 20.67 7.84
N PRO A 69 2.42 21.57 7.91
CA PRO A 69 1.13 21.24 8.48
C PRO A 69 0.40 20.09 7.77
N VAL A 70 -0.34 19.29 8.54
CA VAL A 70 -1.04 18.08 8.06
C VAL A 70 -2.53 18.36 7.83
N GLY A 71 -2.83 19.24 6.88
CA GLY A 71 -4.21 19.60 6.54
C GLY A 71 -4.42 19.79 5.04
N VAL A 72 -5.58 19.36 4.53
CA VAL A 72 -5.98 19.66 3.15
C VAL A 72 -6.52 21.09 3.11
N SER A 73 -5.86 21.98 2.36
CA SER A 73 -6.37 23.32 2.05
C SER A 73 -7.56 23.22 1.09
N THR A 74 -8.55 24.09 1.30
CA THR A 74 -9.64 24.32 0.35
C THR A 74 -9.56 25.71 -0.27
N ASP A 75 -8.46 26.44 -0.01
CA ASP A 75 -8.19 27.82 -0.41
C ASP A 75 -9.32 28.78 0.01
N SER A 76 -9.95 28.49 1.15
CA SER A 76 -11.03 29.31 1.69
C SER A 76 -10.47 30.53 2.41
N THR A 77 -10.95 31.72 2.04
CA THR A 77 -10.63 32.99 2.71
C THR A 77 -11.50 33.26 3.94
N ALA A 78 -12.34 32.31 4.35
CA ALA A 78 -13.24 32.47 5.48
C ALA A 78 -12.50 32.35 6.82
N THR A 79 -12.96 33.10 7.82
CA THR A 79 -12.39 33.15 9.18
C THR A 79 -13.26 32.42 10.22
N ASP A 80 -14.13 31.52 9.77
CA ASP A 80 -15.06 30.74 10.61
C ASP A 80 -14.56 29.32 10.89
N PHE A 81 -13.28 29.05 10.65
CA PHE A 81 -12.69 27.76 11.00
C PHE A 81 -12.46 27.66 12.52
N TYR A 82 -12.48 26.43 12.99
CA TYR A 82 -12.11 26.06 14.34
C TYR A 82 -11.30 24.77 14.35
N VAL A 83 -10.55 24.58 15.43
CA VAL A 83 -9.89 23.31 15.77
C VAL A 83 -10.54 22.79 17.05
N TYR A 84 -10.81 21.49 17.07
CA TYR A 84 -11.45 20.81 18.19
C TYR A 84 -10.75 19.49 18.48
N GLU A 85 -10.89 19.05 19.71
CA GLU A 85 -10.51 17.71 20.15
C GLU A 85 -11.75 16.94 20.61
N TRP A 86 -11.71 15.63 20.38
CA TRP A 86 -12.60 14.69 21.04
C TRP A 86 -11.85 13.98 22.15
N PHE A 87 -12.53 13.85 23.29
CA PHE A 87 -11.98 13.21 24.48
C PHE A 87 -13.01 12.32 25.17
N ILE A 88 -12.52 11.32 25.89
CA ILE A 88 -13.33 10.44 26.74
C ILE A 88 -13.58 11.18 28.05
N LYS A 89 -14.84 11.34 28.47
CA LYS A 89 -15.17 12.20 29.63
C LYS A 89 -14.58 11.68 30.94
N ASP A 90 -14.62 10.37 31.13
CA ASP A 90 -14.20 9.73 32.37
C ASP A 90 -12.69 9.86 32.62
N THR A 91 -11.88 9.77 31.55
CA THR A 91 -10.41 9.80 31.65
C THR A 91 -9.81 11.15 31.27
N GLY A 92 -10.54 11.97 30.53
CA GLY A 92 -10.03 13.17 29.88
C GLY A 92 -9.13 12.90 28.67
N GLU A 93 -8.92 11.63 28.30
CA GLU A 93 -8.00 11.22 27.24
C GLU A 93 -8.46 11.72 25.87
N ILE A 94 -7.56 12.37 25.15
CA ILE A 94 -7.80 12.91 23.81
C ILE A 94 -7.49 11.85 22.76
N PHE A 95 -8.49 11.45 21.97
CA PHE A 95 -8.34 10.39 20.98
C PHE A 95 -8.43 10.88 19.52
N TYR A 96 -8.78 12.14 19.31
CA TYR A 96 -8.87 12.72 17.97
C TYR A 96 -8.77 14.25 18.01
N VAL A 97 -8.00 14.82 17.07
CA VAL A 97 -7.96 16.26 16.80
C VAL A 97 -8.50 16.51 15.39
N GLY A 98 -9.32 17.54 15.23
CA GLY A 98 -9.90 17.87 13.94
C GLY A 98 -10.02 19.36 13.67
N LYS A 99 -9.92 19.70 12.39
CA LYS A 99 -10.33 20.97 11.79
C LYS A 99 -11.78 20.95 11.30
N GLY A 100 -12.52 22.04 11.48
CA GLY A 100 -13.86 22.14 10.92
C GLY A 100 -14.48 23.54 10.86
N ARG A 101 -15.71 23.57 10.34
CA ARG A 101 -16.61 24.74 10.25
C ARG A 101 -18.03 24.30 10.60
N GLY A 102 -18.85 25.23 11.09
CA GLY A 102 -20.24 24.97 11.46
C GLY A 102 -20.41 23.77 12.40
N ASN A 103 -21.27 22.82 12.02
CA ASN A 103 -21.57 21.62 12.83
C ASN A 103 -20.71 20.40 12.48
N ARG A 104 -19.59 20.56 11.76
CA ARG A 104 -18.75 19.43 11.31
C ARG A 104 -18.27 18.54 12.45
N TYR A 105 -18.01 19.09 13.63
CA TYR A 105 -17.55 18.29 14.80
C TYR A 105 -18.65 17.37 15.38
N LYS A 106 -19.91 17.55 14.97
CA LYS A 106 -21.04 16.70 15.39
C LYS A 106 -21.38 15.63 14.37
N THR A 107 -21.01 15.82 13.11
CA THR A 107 -21.34 14.91 12.02
C THR A 107 -20.46 13.67 12.06
N PHE A 108 -21.00 12.55 11.56
CA PHE A 108 -20.25 11.31 11.38
C PHE A 108 -19.25 11.43 10.23
N HIS A 109 -18.01 10.98 10.44
CA HIS A 109 -16.95 11.01 9.43
C HIS A 109 -16.45 9.61 9.07
N GLU A 110 -16.78 9.13 7.86
CA GLU A 110 -16.34 7.81 7.38
C GLU A 110 -14.82 7.61 7.39
N ARG A 111 -14.05 8.69 7.18
CA ARG A 111 -12.58 8.62 7.16
C ARG A 111 -11.96 8.56 8.56
N ALA A 112 -12.71 8.89 9.60
CA ALA A 112 -12.31 8.84 11.01
C ALA A 112 -13.00 7.66 11.73
N TYR A 113 -13.06 6.51 11.07
CA TYR A 113 -13.83 5.36 11.52
C TYR A 113 -13.45 4.86 12.92
N GLU A 114 -12.16 4.91 13.30
CA GLU A 114 -11.72 4.55 14.66
C GLU A 114 -12.22 5.54 15.71
N ALA A 115 -12.13 6.84 15.43
CA ALA A 115 -12.66 7.88 16.32
C ALA A 115 -14.18 7.71 16.52
N GLU A 116 -14.91 7.39 15.45
CA GLU A 116 -16.35 7.13 15.54
C GLU A 116 -16.67 5.83 16.29
N LYS A 117 -15.82 4.81 16.19
CA LYS A 117 -15.94 3.56 16.97
C LYS A 117 -15.76 3.85 18.46
N ILE A 118 -14.77 4.67 18.84
CA ILE A 118 -14.55 5.13 20.22
C ILE A 118 -15.77 5.91 20.71
N ARG A 119 -16.28 6.88 19.94
CA ARG A 119 -17.49 7.66 20.30
C ARG A 119 -18.73 6.82 20.57
N LYS A 120 -18.85 5.65 19.94
CA LYS A 120 -19.97 4.72 20.15
C LYS A 120 -19.81 3.89 21.43
N MET A 121 -18.59 3.60 21.86
CA MET A 121 -18.32 2.72 23.00
C MET A 121 -18.06 3.46 24.31
N TYR A 122 -17.59 4.69 24.22
CA TYR A 122 -17.23 5.50 25.37
C TYR A 122 -18.15 6.73 25.50
N ASP A 123 -18.37 7.20 26.72
CA ASP A 123 -18.96 8.52 26.91
C ASP A 123 -17.93 9.59 26.55
N THR A 124 -18.20 10.31 25.47
CA THR A 124 -17.25 11.23 24.85
C THR A 124 -17.82 12.64 24.77
N ALA A 125 -16.93 13.62 24.74
CA ALA A 125 -17.25 15.01 24.53
C ALA A 125 -16.26 15.65 23.55
N SER A 126 -16.57 16.87 23.14
CA SER A 126 -15.73 17.68 22.27
C SER A 126 -15.50 19.05 22.87
N ARG A 127 -14.30 19.60 22.75
CA ARG A 127 -14.02 21.00 23.11
C ARG A 127 -13.23 21.70 22.00
N PHE A 128 -13.41 23.00 21.89
CA PHE A 128 -12.71 23.83 20.91
C PHE A 128 -11.38 24.33 21.50
N ILE A 129 -10.34 24.24 20.70
CA ILE A 129 -8.98 24.68 21.03
C ILE A 129 -8.70 26.06 20.43
N GLY A 130 -9.31 26.34 19.27
CA GLY A 130 -9.31 27.65 18.65
C GLY A 130 -10.54 27.82 17.77
N THR A 131 -11.04 29.06 17.69
CA THR A 131 -12.23 29.44 16.90
C THR A 131 -12.01 30.78 16.23
N GLY A 132 -12.72 31.06 15.14
CA GLY A 132 -12.55 32.34 14.44
C GLY A 132 -11.26 32.40 13.60
N LEU A 133 -10.79 31.23 13.14
CA LEU A 133 -9.52 31.06 12.45
C LEU A 133 -9.70 31.13 10.94
N THR A 134 -8.67 31.57 10.22
CA THR A 134 -8.53 31.25 8.79
C THR A 134 -8.27 29.74 8.61
N GLU A 135 -8.42 29.25 7.38
CA GLU A 135 -8.09 27.85 7.08
C GLU A 135 -6.63 27.51 7.39
N GLU A 136 -5.69 28.37 6.99
CA GLU A 136 -4.25 28.20 7.23
C GLU A 136 -3.94 28.16 8.74
N GLN A 137 -4.51 29.10 9.51
CA GLN A 137 -4.36 29.13 10.96
C GLN A 137 -4.92 27.87 11.62
N ALA A 138 -6.06 27.36 11.14
CA ALA A 138 -6.66 26.13 11.66
C ALA A 138 -5.80 24.90 11.33
N ILE A 139 -5.23 24.84 10.13
CA ILE A 139 -4.32 23.76 9.70
C ILE A 139 -3.04 23.75 10.55
N GLU A 140 -2.46 24.92 10.81
CA GLU A 140 -1.28 25.06 11.65
C GLU A 140 -1.59 24.68 13.11
N LEU A 141 -2.72 25.15 13.65
CA LEU A 141 -3.13 24.85 15.02
C LEU A 141 -3.48 23.36 15.22
N GLU A 142 -4.16 22.72 14.26
CA GLU A 142 -4.41 21.27 14.26
C GLU A 142 -3.10 20.48 14.32
N SER A 143 -2.11 20.89 13.52
CA SER A 143 -0.80 20.23 13.48
C SER A 143 0.00 20.43 14.77
N LYS A 144 -0.03 21.65 15.34
CA LYS A 144 0.59 21.94 16.64
C LYS A 144 -0.02 21.12 17.75
N GLU A 145 -1.35 21.00 17.78
CA GLU A 145 -2.03 20.24 18.82
C GLU A 145 -1.77 18.74 18.73
N ILE A 146 -1.81 18.16 17.53
CA ILE A 146 -1.43 16.76 17.31
C ILE A 146 0.01 16.53 17.79
N THR A 147 0.93 17.44 17.45
CA THR A 147 2.33 17.37 17.89
C THR A 147 2.46 17.42 19.41
N ARG A 148 1.76 18.35 20.06
CA ARG A 148 1.75 18.50 21.53
C ARG A 148 1.30 17.20 22.19
N ILE A 149 0.16 16.64 21.77
CA ILE A 149 -0.39 15.41 22.33
C ILE A 149 0.59 14.23 22.15
N LEU A 150 1.12 14.04 20.95
CA LEU A 150 2.05 12.93 20.67
C LEU A 150 3.40 13.07 21.40
N ASN A 151 3.84 14.29 21.70
CA ASN A 151 5.13 14.56 22.33
C ASN A 151 5.10 14.70 23.85
N GLU A 152 3.99 15.14 24.42
CA GLU A 152 3.88 15.56 25.82
C GLU A 152 2.91 14.70 26.64
N THR A 153 2.03 13.95 25.99
CA THR A 153 1.04 13.09 26.66
C THR A 153 1.24 11.63 26.31
N ASN A 154 0.49 10.73 26.96
CA ASN A 154 0.40 9.33 26.60
C ASN A 154 -0.87 8.99 25.81
N ASP A 155 -1.72 9.98 25.53
CA ASP A 155 -3.01 9.80 24.86
C ASP A 155 -2.81 9.20 23.46
N ARG A 156 -3.75 8.37 23.01
CA ARG A 156 -3.63 7.64 21.75
C ARG A 156 -4.51 8.26 20.65
N LEU A 157 -3.91 9.09 19.81
CA LEU A 157 -4.66 9.67 18.69
C LEU A 157 -5.02 8.64 17.62
N THR A 158 -6.19 8.83 17.02
CA THR A 158 -6.69 8.06 15.87
C THR A 158 -6.50 8.81 14.53
N ASN A 159 -5.84 9.97 14.56
CA ASN A 159 -5.49 10.75 13.37
C ASN A 159 -4.57 9.95 12.43
N ARG A 160 -5.02 9.66 11.21
CA ARG A 160 -4.23 8.86 10.25
C ARG A 160 -2.98 9.56 9.73
N ILE A 161 -3.03 10.88 9.63
CA ILE A 161 -1.92 11.72 9.18
C ILE A 161 -1.47 12.53 10.38
N ILE A 162 -0.17 12.49 10.64
CA ILE A 162 0.48 13.19 11.75
C ILE A 162 1.71 13.93 11.22
N PRO A 163 2.15 15.00 11.89
CA PRO A 163 3.37 15.72 11.50
C PRO A 163 4.61 14.83 11.56
N LEU A 164 5.59 15.05 10.69
CA LEU A 164 6.76 14.16 10.51
C LEU A 164 7.66 14.01 11.74
N PHE A 165 7.78 15.04 12.58
CA PHE A 165 8.75 15.09 13.68
C PHE A 165 8.14 14.85 15.07
N THR A 166 7.06 14.08 15.14
CA THR A 166 6.49 13.66 16.43
C THR A 166 7.30 12.52 17.04
N LYS A 167 7.38 12.49 18.38
CA LYS A 167 8.09 11.45 19.14
C LYS A 167 7.39 10.09 19.07
N ARG A 168 6.07 10.10 18.91
CA ARG A 168 5.23 8.91 18.77
C ARG A 168 4.55 8.90 17.40
N ASP A 169 4.26 7.70 16.92
CA ASP A 169 3.54 7.48 15.68
C ASP A 169 2.02 7.71 15.86
N ASN A 170 1.25 7.41 14.81
CA ASN A 170 -0.20 7.58 14.80
C ASN A 170 -0.96 6.40 15.42
N GLY A 171 -0.27 5.40 15.99
CA GLY A 171 -0.87 4.25 16.64
C GLY A 171 -1.49 3.19 15.73
N TYR A 172 -1.38 3.33 14.40
CA TYR A 172 -1.84 2.30 13.46
C TYR A 172 -0.80 1.18 13.24
N GLY A 173 0.41 1.34 13.80
CA GLY A 173 1.46 0.33 13.84
C GLY A 173 1.17 -0.81 14.82
N ARG A 174 2.04 -1.82 14.83
CA ARG A 174 1.93 -2.99 15.70
C ARG A 174 1.98 -2.58 17.17
N SER A 175 1.05 -3.10 17.96
CA SER A 175 1.11 -2.88 19.41
C SER A 175 2.41 -3.42 20.03
N PRO A 176 3.01 -2.72 21.01
CA PRO A 176 4.14 -3.18 21.81
C PRO A 176 3.92 -4.53 22.52
N LYS A 177 2.66 -4.95 22.76
CA LYS A 177 2.39 -6.28 23.35
C LYS A 177 2.37 -7.40 22.31
N THR A 178 2.46 -7.08 21.03
CA THR A 178 2.61 -8.08 19.97
C THR A 178 4.04 -8.60 20.01
N PRO A 179 4.25 -9.94 20.07
CA PRO A 179 5.59 -10.52 20.03
C PRO A 179 6.41 -9.98 18.86
N GLU A 180 7.68 -9.66 19.10
CA GLU A 180 8.57 -9.10 18.07
C GLU A 180 8.75 -10.07 16.89
N LEU A 181 9.06 -9.51 15.72
CA LEU A 181 9.41 -10.29 14.55
C LEU A 181 10.76 -10.98 14.75
N GLN A 182 10.82 -12.25 14.37
CA GLN A 182 12.04 -13.05 14.49
C GLN A 182 12.24 -13.87 13.22
N PHE A 183 13.51 -14.08 12.88
CA PHE A 183 13.90 -14.89 11.74
C PHE A 183 13.37 -16.33 11.89
N GLU A 184 12.84 -16.88 10.81
CA GLU A 184 12.22 -18.21 10.72
C GLU A 184 11.22 -18.51 11.85
N THR A 185 10.51 -17.50 12.31
CA THR A 185 9.47 -17.65 13.32
C THR A 185 8.18 -17.07 12.79
N ALA A 186 7.08 -17.81 12.90
CA ALA A 186 5.79 -17.31 12.50
C ALA A 186 5.43 -16.08 13.35
N PRO A 187 5.04 -14.96 12.72
CA PRO A 187 4.58 -13.79 13.44
C PRO A 187 3.19 -14.05 14.01
N HIS A 188 2.60 -13.03 14.62
CA HIS A 188 1.22 -13.07 15.11
C HIS A 188 0.34 -12.19 14.23
N PHE A 189 -0.94 -12.52 14.13
CA PHE A 189 -1.93 -11.51 13.81
C PHE A 189 -1.86 -10.44 14.90
N TYR A 190 -1.60 -9.20 14.52
CA TYR A 190 -1.35 -8.13 15.47
C TYR A 190 -2.57 -7.23 15.63
N ALA A 191 -2.69 -6.64 16.82
CA ALA A 191 -3.56 -5.49 17.03
C ALA A 191 -2.73 -4.23 16.80
N SER A 192 -3.33 -3.19 16.24
CA SER A 192 -2.75 -1.85 16.30
C SER A 192 -2.69 -1.34 17.74
N GLU A 193 -1.83 -0.35 18.00
CA GLU A 193 -1.81 0.33 19.31
C GLU A 193 -3.18 0.93 19.66
N ILE A 194 -3.90 1.48 18.67
CA ILE A 194 -5.27 1.98 18.84
C ILE A 194 -6.22 0.85 19.25
N GLU A 195 -6.18 -0.27 18.52
CA GLU A 195 -7.08 -1.40 18.76
C GLU A 195 -6.86 -2.06 20.11
N GLU A 196 -5.59 -2.21 20.51
CA GLU A 196 -5.28 -2.73 21.83
C GLU A 196 -5.73 -1.77 22.93
N HIS A 197 -5.40 -0.48 22.79
CA HIS A 197 -5.65 0.51 23.84
C HIS A 197 -7.14 0.76 24.08
N TYR A 198 -7.92 0.98 23.01
CA TYR A 198 -9.34 1.32 23.13
C TYR A 198 -10.27 0.13 23.04
N PHE A 199 -9.87 -0.99 22.42
CA PHE A 199 -10.79 -2.11 22.20
C PHE A 199 -10.33 -3.38 22.89
N GLY A 200 -9.19 -3.36 23.58
CA GLY A 200 -8.64 -4.52 24.28
C GLY A 200 -8.33 -5.69 23.33
N ILE A 201 -8.19 -5.43 22.02
CA ILE A 201 -7.89 -6.47 21.04
C ILE A 201 -6.47 -6.93 21.28
N LYS A 202 -6.30 -8.25 21.41
CA LYS A 202 -5.02 -8.88 21.69
C LYS A 202 -4.45 -9.52 20.42
N PRO A 203 -3.11 -9.58 20.30
CA PRO A 203 -2.49 -10.35 19.23
C PRO A 203 -2.86 -11.83 19.34
N ARG A 204 -2.87 -12.51 18.20
CA ARG A 204 -3.27 -13.92 18.08
C ARG A 204 -2.23 -14.68 17.24
N SER A 205 -1.86 -15.88 17.68
CA SER A 205 -1.02 -16.79 16.91
C SER A 205 -1.78 -17.41 15.73
N PHE A 206 -1.06 -17.82 14.70
CA PHE A 206 -1.61 -18.68 13.65
C PHE A 206 -2.03 -20.04 14.20
N ASP A 207 -2.89 -20.75 13.45
CA ASP A 207 -3.33 -22.08 13.82
C ASP A 207 -2.19 -23.10 13.60
N GLU A 208 -2.18 -24.18 14.38
CA GLU A 208 -1.22 -25.27 14.19
C GLU A 208 -1.47 -26.02 12.86
N VAL A 209 -0.40 -26.30 12.12
CA VAL A 209 -0.48 -26.92 10.80
C VAL A 209 -0.96 -28.36 10.90
N LYS A 210 -2.01 -28.70 10.14
CA LYS A 210 -2.52 -30.06 10.01
C LYS A 210 -2.46 -30.52 8.56
N CYS A 211 -1.83 -31.67 8.30
CA CYS A 211 -1.63 -32.20 6.95
C CYS A 211 -2.94 -32.32 6.15
N GLU A 212 -4.04 -32.73 6.81
CA GLU A 212 -5.36 -32.88 6.19
C GLU A 212 -5.92 -31.58 5.57
N ASN A 213 -5.49 -30.43 6.07
CA ASN A 213 -5.93 -29.10 5.62
C ASN A 213 -5.07 -28.55 4.48
N LEU A 214 -3.95 -29.19 4.12
CA LEU A 214 -3.05 -28.72 3.06
C LEU A 214 -3.48 -29.16 1.65
N LYS A 215 -4.61 -29.87 1.50
CA LYS A 215 -5.08 -30.41 0.20
C LYS A 215 -5.28 -29.35 -0.89
N ALA A 216 -5.78 -28.16 -0.53
CA ALA A 216 -6.10 -27.09 -1.46
C ALA A 216 -5.90 -25.70 -0.82
N VAL A 217 -4.68 -25.17 -0.90
CA VAL A 217 -4.26 -23.97 -0.17
C VAL A 217 -4.31 -22.70 -1.02
N VAL A 218 -4.42 -21.56 -0.36
CA VAL A 218 -4.25 -20.23 -0.98
C VAL A 218 -3.18 -19.47 -0.22
N PHE A 219 -2.21 -18.89 -0.93
CA PHE A 219 -1.26 -17.97 -0.33
C PHE A 219 -1.88 -16.57 -0.20
N ILE A 220 -1.82 -15.99 0.99
CA ILE A 220 -2.32 -14.65 1.28
C ILE A 220 -1.14 -13.69 1.30
N THR A 221 -1.10 -12.78 0.32
CA THR A 221 -0.03 -11.81 0.08
C THR A 221 -0.44 -10.37 0.40
N ARG A 222 -1.34 -10.19 1.37
CA ARG A 222 -1.79 -8.86 1.81
C ARG A 222 -0.74 -8.25 2.75
N ASN A 223 -0.58 -6.93 2.69
CA ASN A 223 0.18 -6.14 3.68
C ASN A 223 1.67 -6.52 3.85
N VAL A 224 2.25 -7.15 2.83
CA VAL A 224 3.67 -7.48 2.75
C VAL A 224 4.50 -6.19 2.74
N ARG A 225 5.13 -5.84 3.87
CA ARG A 225 6.04 -4.70 4.02
C ARG A 225 7.43 -5.22 4.44
N ASP A 226 8.10 -4.48 5.31
CA ASP A 226 9.48 -4.74 5.73
C ASP A 226 9.60 -6.00 6.61
N GLU A 227 8.49 -6.53 7.16
CA GLU A 227 8.51 -7.71 8.03
C GLU A 227 9.03 -8.97 7.33
N ILE A 228 8.82 -9.09 6.02
CA ILE A 228 9.32 -10.22 5.23
C ILE A 228 10.84 -10.31 5.30
N SER A 229 11.54 -9.17 5.27
CA SER A 229 12.99 -9.15 5.34
C SER A 229 13.50 -9.77 6.65
N ILE A 230 12.80 -9.51 7.76
CA ILE A 230 13.11 -10.02 9.09
C ILE A 230 12.75 -11.51 9.20
N ILE A 231 11.54 -11.89 8.80
CA ILE A 231 11.02 -13.27 8.94
C ILE A 231 11.84 -14.25 8.10
N TYR A 232 12.23 -13.88 6.87
CA TYR A 232 12.89 -14.78 5.92
C TYR A 232 14.36 -14.45 5.66
N GLY A 233 14.94 -13.47 6.36
CA GLY A 233 16.35 -13.09 6.21
C GLY A 233 16.72 -12.68 4.78
N GLY A 234 15.80 -11.99 4.09
CA GLY A 234 15.95 -11.60 2.68
C GLY A 234 15.85 -12.75 1.66
N LYS A 235 15.54 -13.99 2.09
CA LYS A 235 15.46 -15.18 1.23
C LYS A 235 14.04 -15.70 1.07
N PHE A 236 13.04 -14.81 1.11
CA PHE A 236 11.62 -15.17 1.02
C PHE A 236 11.29 -16.14 -0.13
N ASP A 237 11.87 -15.89 -1.31
CA ASP A 237 11.65 -16.72 -2.51
C ASP A 237 11.99 -18.19 -2.26
N LYS A 238 13.10 -18.46 -1.56
CA LYS A 238 13.53 -19.82 -1.21
C LYS A 238 12.43 -20.55 -0.43
N TYR A 239 11.94 -19.94 0.65
CA TYR A 239 10.89 -20.56 1.48
C TYR A 239 9.59 -20.76 0.70
N GLN A 240 9.22 -19.77 -0.11
CA GLN A 240 8.01 -19.86 -0.91
C GLN A 240 8.11 -20.98 -1.96
N ASP A 241 9.22 -21.06 -2.69
CA ASP A 241 9.41 -22.02 -3.77
C ASP A 241 9.57 -23.44 -3.24
N GLU A 242 10.35 -23.64 -2.17
CA GLU A 242 10.45 -24.94 -1.49
C GLU A 242 9.08 -25.41 -0.99
N THR A 243 8.30 -24.50 -0.36
CA THR A 243 6.95 -24.83 0.13
C THR A 243 6.02 -25.21 -1.03
N LYS A 244 6.02 -24.45 -2.12
CA LYS A 244 5.20 -24.76 -3.31
C LYS A 244 5.59 -26.09 -3.94
N ALA A 245 6.88 -26.41 -4.00
CA ALA A 245 7.38 -27.67 -4.52
C ALA A 245 6.93 -28.84 -3.64
N LEU A 246 7.11 -28.74 -2.32
CA LEU A 246 6.66 -29.73 -1.33
C LEU A 246 5.15 -29.97 -1.39
N LEU A 247 4.36 -28.90 -1.44
CA LEU A 247 2.91 -28.98 -1.61
C LEU A 247 2.53 -29.71 -2.90
N SER A 248 3.21 -29.40 -4.01
CA SER A 248 2.94 -30.02 -5.31
C SER A 248 3.29 -31.51 -5.33
N ILE A 249 4.42 -31.90 -4.72
CA ILE A 249 4.83 -33.30 -4.55
C ILE A 249 3.77 -34.07 -3.74
N ASN A 250 3.20 -33.44 -2.71
CA ASN A 250 2.14 -34.03 -1.89
C ASN A 250 0.73 -33.92 -2.54
N GLY A 251 0.64 -33.61 -3.84
CA GLY A 251 -0.63 -33.54 -4.58
C GLY A 251 -1.56 -32.40 -4.15
N SER A 252 -1.04 -31.40 -3.43
CA SER A 252 -1.81 -30.25 -2.98
C SER A 252 -2.11 -29.30 -4.14
N LYS A 253 -3.30 -28.70 -4.13
CA LYS A 253 -3.71 -27.72 -5.15
C LYS A 253 -3.48 -26.31 -4.63
N ILE A 254 -2.68 -25.52 -5.34
CA ILE A 254 -2.51 -24.10 -5.02
C ILE A 254 -3.59 -23.30 -5.78
N LEU A 255 -4.50 -22.68 -5.04
CA LEU A 255 -5.64 -21.94 -5.55
C LEU A 255 -5.34 -20.43 -5.63
N LYS A 256 -6.03 -19.75 -6.54
CA LYS A 256 -5.88 -18.29 -6.76
C LYS A 256 -6.83 -17.43 -5.90
N SER A 257 -7.96 -17.99 -5.47
CA SER A 257 -9.00 -17.24 -4.77
C SER A 257 -9.12 -17.75 -3.34
N LYS A 258 -8.99 -16.84 -2.37
CA LYS A 258 -9.19 -17.13 -0.95
C LYS A 258 -10.56 -17.74 -0.64
N PHE A 259 -11.59 -17.43 -1.44
CA PHE A 259 -12.96 -17.93 -1.25
C PHE A 259 -13.37 -18.96 -2.32
N ALA A 260 -12.42 -19.69 -2.89
CA ALA A 260 -12.76 -20.83 -3.73
C ALA A 260 -13.46 -21.91 -2.90
N LYS A 261 -14.55 -22.52 -3.41
CA LYS A 261 -15.33 -23.55 -2.68
C LYS A 261 -14.48 -24.70 -2.15
N SER A 262 -13.42 -25.05 -2.87
CA SER A 262 -12.50 -26.14 -2.53
C SER A 262 -11.37 -25.75 -1.58
N VAL A 263 -11.25 -24.49 -1.14
CA VAL A 263 -10.12 -24.03 -0.31
C VAL A 263 -10.12 -24.73 1.05
N THR A 264 -8.99 -25.28 1.48
CA THR A 264 -8.88 -26.00 2.75
C THR A 264 -8.05 -25.26 3.79
N ALA A 265 -7.14 -24.39 3.37
CA ALA A 265 -6.38 -23.53 4.28
C ALA A 265 -5.91 -22.23 3.59
N TRP A 266 -5.67 -21.21 4.39
CA TRP A 266 -4.99 -19.98 3.98
C TRP A 266 -3.59 -19.95 4.58
N VAL A 267 -2.60 -19.64 3.74
CA VAL A 267 -1.19 -19.58 4.12
C VAL A 267 -0.71 -18.14 3.97
N TYR A 268 -0.55 -17.45 5.08
CA TYR A 268 -0.05 -16.08 5.11
C TYR A 268 1.46 -16.05 4.94
N ILE A 269 1.95 -15.09 4.17
CA ILE A 269 3.39 -14.90 3.98
C ILE A 269 4.01 -13.88 4.94
N GLY A 270 3.20 -13.05 5.58
CA GLY A 270 3.63 -12.08 6.58
C GLY A 270 2.62 -12.03 7.72
N ASP A 271 2.64 -10.94 8.48
CA ASP A 271 1.61 -10.67 9.47
C ASP A 271 0.39 -9.94 8.87
N ASP A 272 -0.68 -9.82 9.65
CA ASP A 272 -1.84 -9.01 9.29
C ASP A 272 -2.57 -8.58 10.58
N TYR A 273 -3.49 -7.63 10.45
CA TYR A 273 -4.34 -7.22 11.56
C TYR A 273 -5.28 -8.35 12.00
N VAL A 274 -5.50 -8.48 13.31
CA VAL A 274 -6.50 -9.40 13.88
C VAL A 274 -7.89 -9.12 13.27
N MET A 275 -8.26 -7.86 13.11
CA MET A 275 -9.53 -7.50 12.49
C MET A 275 -9.65 -7.95 11.02
N ASN A 276 -8.55 -7.92 10.26
CA ASN A 276 -8.54 -8.43 8.89
C ASN A 276 -8.77 -9.93 8.85
N TYR A 277 -8.14 -10.67 9.77
CA TYR A 277 -8.38 -12.08 9.97
C TYR A 277 -9.86 -12.35 10.31
N GLU A 278 -10.44 -11.62 11.27
CA GLU A 278 -11.84 -11.80 11.69
C GLU A 278 -12.81 -11.53 10.54
N ASN A 279 -12.62 -10.42 9.82
CA ASN A 279 -13.42 -10.07 8.64
C ASN A 279 -13.29 -11.12 7.52
N ASP A 280 -12.11 -11.72 7.35
CA ASP A 280 -11.91 -12.76 6.36
C ASP A 280 -12.62 -14.07 6.78
N GLN A 281 -12.60 -14.44 8.07
CA GLN A 281 -13.34 -15.58 8.60
C GLN A 281 -14.86 -15.39 8.49
N GLU A 282 -15.39 -14.21 8.81
CA GLU A 282 -16.82 -13.91 8.66
C GLU A 282 -17.28 -14.09 7.20
N GLN A 283 -16.49 -13.56 6.26
CA GLN A 283 -16.76 -13.76 4.83
C GLN A 283 -16.65 -15.21 4.39
N ALA A 284 -15.73 -16.00 4.97
CA ALA A 284 -15.65 -17.42 4.70
C ALA A 284 -16.88 -18.16 5.25
N LEU A 285 -17.36 -17.81 6.43
CA LEU A 285 -18.59 -18.38 6.98
C LEU A 285 -19.79 -18.05 6.09
N GLU A 286 -19.91 -16.80 5.62
CA GLU A 286 -20.99 -16.38 4.72
C GLU A 286 -20.93 -17.10 3.34
N LYS A 287 -19.75 -17.18 2.73
CA LYS A 287 -19.59 -17.65 1.34
C LYS A 287 -19.37 -19.15 1.22
N LEU A 288 -18.76 -19.76 2.24
CA LEU A 288 -18.32 -21.16 2.24
C LEU A 288 -19.02 -22.00 3.32
N GLY A 289 -19.72 -21.37 4.28
CA GLY A 289 -20.41 -22.06 5.36
C GLY A 289 -19.48 -22.62 6.44
N ARG A 290 -18.20 -22.20 6.47
CA ARG A 290 -17.21 -22.66 7.44
C ARG A 290 -16.04 -21.69 7.60
N ASN A 291 -15.39 -21.79 8.75
CA ASN A 291 -14.10 -21.14 8.98
C ASN A 291 -13.00 -21.87 8.21
N ILE A 292 -11.96 -21.13 7.84
CA ILE A 292 -10.80 -21.66 7.12
C ILE A 292 -9.59 -21.63 8.06
N PRO A 293 -8.90 -22.78 8.27
CA PRO A 293 -7.63 -22.81 8.98
C PRO A 293 -6.62 -21.83 8.38
N THR A 294 -5.95 -21.11 9.25
CA THR A 294 -4.98 -20.06 8.89
C THR A 294 -3.60 -20.40 9.41
N TYR A 295 -2.67 -20.54 8.49
CA TYR A 295 -1.29 -20.91 8.77
C TYR A 295 -0.35 -19.81 8.31
N HIS A 296 0.83 -19.76 8.91
CA HIS A 296 1.93 -18.98 8.38
C HIS A 296 2.84 -19.85 7.48
N LEU A 297 3.44 -19.24 6.46
CA LEU A 297 4.31 -19.91 5.51
C LEU A 297 5.47 -20.65 6.19
N ILE A 298 6.11 -20.03 7.18
CA ILE A 298 7.20 -20.67 7.93
C ILE A 298 6.76 -21.97 8.60
N ASP A 299 5.60 -22.00 9.23
CA ASP A 299 5.12 -23.20 9.92
C ASP A 299 4.75 -24.29 8.92
N VAL A 300 4.12 -23.93 7.80
CA VAL A 300 3.83 -24.87 6.71
C VAL A 300 5.12 -25.43 6.11
N TRP A 301 6.10 -24.57 5.85
CA TRP A 301 7.41 -24.96 5.33
C TRP A 301 8.13 -25.94 6.26
N LYS A 302 8.24 -25.61 7.55
CA LYS A 302 8.83 -26.50 8.57
C LYS A 302 8.09 -27.83 8.63
N PHE A 303 6.77 -27.79 8.72
CA PHE A 303 5.94 -28.99 8.76
C PHE A 303 6.16 -29.89 7.53
N LEU A 304 6.18 -29.31 6.33
CA LEU A 304 6.38 -30.08 5.11
C LEU A 304 7.80 -30.64 5.02
N LYS A 305 8.83 -29.88 5.40
CA LYS A 305 10.21 -30.38 5.45
C LYS A 305 10.37 -31.55 6.42
N GLU A 306 9.77 -31.46 7.59
CA GLU A 306 9.81 -32.52 8.60
C GLU A 306 9.12 -33.80 8.10
N ASN A 307 7.99 -33.68 7.40
CA ASN A 307 7.19 -34.82 6.96
C ASN A 307 7.62 -35.42 5.61
N PHE A 308 8.21 -34.62 4.71
CA PHE A 308 8.48 -35.03 3.33
C PHE A 308 9.94 -34.85 2.90
N GLY A 309 10.81 -34.40 3.81
CA GLY A 309 12.24 -34.23 3.57
C GLY A 309 12.60 -32.92 2.87
N GLU A 310 13.86 -32.80 2.45
CA GLU A 310 14.35 -31.63 1.74
C GLU A 310 14.07 -31.76 0.23
N VAL A 311 13.52 -30.70 -0.36
CA VAL A 311 13.49 -30.57 -1.81
C VAL A 311 14.78 -29.90 -2.23
N ASN A 312 15.59 -30.59 -3.03
CA ASN A 312 16.62 -29.94 -3.83
C ASN A 312 15.91 -29.11 -4.90
N THR A 313 15.41 -27.93 -4.53
CA THR A 313 15.12 -26.90 -5.51
C THR A 313 16.48 -26.57 -6.10
N VAL A 314 16.71 -27.02 -7.34
CA VAL A 314 17.80 -26.51 -8.16
C VAL A 314 17.62 -25.01 -8.11
N LEU A 315 18.47 -24.32 -7.33
CA LEU A 315 18.67 -22.89 -7.48
C LEU A 315 19.01 -22.77 -8.96
N GLU A 316 18.10 -22.21 -9.75
CA GLU A 316 18.48 -21.75 -11.08
C GLU A 316 19.65 -20.82 -10.81
N GLU A 317 20.86 -21.30 -11.09
CA GLU A 317 22.06 -20.49 -11.11
C GLU A 317 21.70 -19.22 -11.85
N GLU A 318 22.08 -18.08 -11.28
CA GLU A 318 21.95 -16.77 -11.89
C GLU A 318 22.53 -16.85 -13.30
N ASN A 319 21.68 -17.18 -14.26
CA ASN A 319 22.06 -17.16 -15.67
C ASN A 319 22.35 -15.69 -15.94
N PRO A 320 23.59 -15.31 -16.27
CA PRO A 320 23.85 -13.95 -16.67
C PRO A 320 22.90 -13.63 -17.82
N ILE A 321 22.08 -12.59 -17.62
CA ILE A 321 21.12 -12.14 -18.61
C ILE A 321 21.95 -11.70 -19.82
N ILE A 322 22.06 -12.55 -20.84
CA ILE A 322 22.60 -12.17 -22.14
C ILE A 322 21.41 -11.59 -22.91
N PRO A 323 21.31 -10.26 -23.08
CA PRO A 323 20.17 -9.66 -23.76
C PRO A 323 20.24 -10.07 -25.23
N ILE A 324 19.30 -10.90 -25.66
CA ILE A 324 19.15 -11.22 -27.07
C ILE A 324 18.31 -10.09 -27.68
N HIS A 325 18.99 -9.12 -28.30
CA HIS A 325 18.49 -8.09 -29.23
C HIS A 325 18.34 -6.62 -28.75
N ASN A 326 18.87 -5.73 -29.61
CA ASN A 326 18.73 -4.27 -29.83
C ASN A 326 18.71 -3.27 -28.65
N ARG A 327 18.65 -3.72 -27.41
CA ARG A 327 18.71 -2.82 -26.24
C ARG A 327 20.15 -2.44 -25.93
N VAL A 328 20.37 -1.16 -25.65
CA VAL A 328 21.64 -0.63 -25.12
C VAL A 328 22.04 -1.35 -23.84
N SER A 329 23.35 -1.58 -23.67
CA SER A 329 23.89 -2.25 -22.49
C SER A 329 23.55 -1.47 -21.22
N LEU A 330 23.45 -2.14 -20.07
CA LEU A 330 23.19 -1.48 -18.78
C LEU A 330 24.21 -0.37 -18.49
N LYS A 331 25.47 -0.57 -18.91
CA LYS A 331 26.56 0.41 -18.74
C LYS A 331 26.38 1.68 -19.59
N GLU A 332 25.55 1.62 -20.62
CA GLU A 332 25.32 2.70 -21.58
C GLU A 332 24.01 3.46 -21.29
N ILE A 333 23.26 3.06 -20.26
CA ILE A 333 22.07 3.77 -19.81
C ILE A 333 22.49 5.14 -19.26
N LYS A 334 21.87 6.20 -19.80
CA LYS A 334 22.01 7.55 -19.26
C LYS A 334 21.35 7.64 -17.90
N ASN A 335 21.89 8.52 -17.04
CA ASN A 335 21.33 8.81 -15.73
C ASN A 335 21.13 7.55 -14.84
N LEU A 336 21.94 6.49 -15.05
CA LEU A 336 21.77 5.21 -14.36
C LEU A 336 21.77 5.34 -12.82
N TYR A 337 22.54 6.28 -12.27
CA TYR A 337 22.64 6.53 -10.83
C TYR A 337 21.94 7.83 -10.38
N ASP A 338 21.14 8.43 -11.27
CA ASP A 338 20.42 9.68 -11.02
C ASP A 338 18.93 9.47 -11.34
N TRP A 339 18.20 9.00 -10.31
CA TRP A 339 16.79 8.66 -10.44
C TRP A 339 15.93 9.85 -10.87
N GLU A 340 16.15 11.04 -10.30
CA GLU A 340 15.32 12.22 -10.60
C GLU A 340 15.44 12.58 -12.08
N LYS A 341 16.69 12.64 -12.58
CA LYS A 341 16.93 12.93 -13.98
C LYS A 341 16.46 11.81 -14.91
N GLY A 342 16.64 10.54 -14.51
CA GLY A 342 16.13 9.39 -15.24
C GLY A 342 14.61 9.36 -15.32
N PHE A 343 13.93 9.80 -14.27
CA PHE A 343 12.50 10.00 -14.22
C PHE A 343 12.07 11.10 -15.19
N ASP A 344 12.62 12.31 -15.08
CA ASP A 344 12.23 13.45 -15.90
C ASP A 344 12.46 13.21 -17.40
N GLU A 345 13.60 12.64 -17.77
CA GLU A 345 13.95 12.43 -19.17
C GLU A 345 13.27 11.19 -19.78
N GLY A 346 13.05 10.12 -18.99
CA GLY A 346 12.55 8.86 -19.51
C GLY A 346 11.05 8.61 -19.35
N MET A 347 10.41 9.13 -18.29
CA MET A 347 8.97 8.93 -18.02
C MET A 347 8.06 9.39 -19.18
N PRO A 348 8.30 10.53 -19.86
CA PRO A 348 7.47 10.94 -20.99
C PRO A 348 7.46 9.95 -22.17
N TYR A 349 8.57 9.22 -22.38
CA TYR A 349 8.65 8.20 -23.41
C TYR A 349 7.91 6.93 -23.00
N TRP A 350 7.99 6.54 -21.72
CA TRP A 350 7.18 5.44 -21.20
C TRP A 350 5.68 5.74 -21.35
N GLU A 351 5.21 6.95 -21.01
CA GLU A 351 3.80 7.31 -21.16
C GLU A 351 3.32 7.21 -22.61
N LYS A 352 4.14 7.68 -23.56
CA LYS A 352 3.86 7.55 -25.00
C LYS A 352 3.84 6.08 -25.41
N GLY A 353 4.83 5.29 -24.99
CA GLY A 353 4.91 3.86 -25.27
C GLY A 353 3.71 3.09 -24.71
N ASP A 354 3.24 3.44 -23.52
CA ASP A 354 2.10 2.75 -22.90
C ASP A 354 0.77 3.09 -23.61
N LYS A 355 0.66 4.31 -24.17
CA LYS A 355 -0.45 4.68 -25.07
C LYS A 355 -0.43 3.83 -26.35
N GLU A 356 0.73 3.70 -27.00
CA GLU A 356 0.90 2.86 -28.21
C GLU A 356 0.61 1.38 -27.93
N ARG A 357 1.09 0.85 -26.79
CA ARG A 357 0.83 -0.53 -26.36
C ARG A 357 -0.67 -0.79 -26.19
N LYS A 358 -1.39 0.14 -25.57
CA LYS A 358 -2.85 0.07 -25.39
C LYS A 358 -3.60 0.20 -26.72
N ALA A 359 -3.09 0.99 -27.65
CA ALA A 359 -3.60 1.09 -29.02
C ALA A 359 -3.32 -0.16 -29.87
N GLY A 360 -2.38 -1.00 -29.44
CA GLY A 360 -2.02 -2.25 -30.12
C GLY A 360 -0.80 -2.15 -31.02
N ASN A 361 -0.12 -1.00 -31.06
CA ASN A 361 1.10 -0.77 -31.81
C ASN A 361 2.31 -1.24 -30.98
N LEU A 362 2.52 -2.55 -30.92
CA LEU A 362 3.42 -3.17 -29.93
C LEU A 362 4.90 -2.90 -30.22
N GLU A 363 5.30 -2.91 -31.47
CA GLU A 363 6.67 -2.64 -31.91
C GLU A 363 7.05 -1.19 -31.59
N ARG A 364 6.15 -0.25 -31.91
CA ARG A 364 6.34 1.16 -31.59
C ARG A 364 6.37 1.43 -30.09
N ALA A 365 5.56 0.68 -29.32
CA ALA A 365 5.60 0.77 -27.87
C ALA A 365 6.95 0.31 -27.31
N ILE A 366 7.50 -0.80 -27.83
CA ILE A 366 8.82 -1.31 -27.42
C ILE A 366 9.93 -0.30 -27.71
N GLU A 367 9.93 0.33 -28.90
CA GLU A 367 10.91 1.38 -29.24
C GLU A 367 10.85 2.55 -28.23
N LEU A 368 9.64 2.98 -27.85
CA LEU A 368 9.46 4.06 -26.89
C LEU A 368 9.89 3.65 -25.48
N PHE A 369 9.68 2.39 -25.11
CA PHE A 369 10.18 1.84 -23.86
C PHE A 369 11.71 1.75 -23.85
N ASP A 370 12.34 1.40 -24.98
CA ASP A 370 13.81 1.38 -25.11
C ASP A 370 14.40 2.77 -24.91
N ILE A 371 13.74 3.81 -25.45
CA ILE A 371 14.13 5.20 -25.22
C ILE A 371 13.94 5.59 -23.74
N ALA A 372 12.82 5.20 -23.12
CA ALA A 372 12.59 5.48 -21.69
C ALA A 372 13.68 4.84 -20.82
N ARG A 373 13.96 3.56 -21.06
CA ARG A 373 15.01 2.79 -20.39
C ARG A 373 16.39 3.41 -20.60
N TYR A 374 16.72 3.80 -21.84
CA TYR A 374 18.00 4.42 -22.18
C TYR A 374 18.24 5.74 -21.43
N ASN A 375 17.19 6.53 -21.20
CA ASN A 375 17.31 7.79 -20.45
C ASN A 375 17.36 7.59 -18.92
N GLY A 376 17.34 6.36 -18.42
CA GLY A 376 17.50 6.05 -17.00
C GLY A 376 16.20 5.77 -16.25
N TYR A 377 15.05 5.69 -16.94
CA TYR A 377 13.78 5.40 -16.27
C TYR A 377 13.74 3.97 -15.75
N ASN A 378 13.88 3.80 -14.43
CA ASN A 378 13.91 2.51 -13.74
C ASN A 378 12.66 2.29 -12.85
N ALA A 379 11.47 2.24 -13.46
CA ALA A 379 10.22 2.07 -12.71
C ALA A 379 9.59 0.69 -12.96
N PRO A 380 8.93 0.07 -11.96
CA PRO A 380 8.16 -1.15 -12.17
C PRO A 380 7.14 -1.10 -13.31
N ALA A 381 6.57 0.08 -13.54
CA ALA A 381 5.60 0.32 -14.60
C ALA A 381 6.20 0.14 -16.00
N LEU A 382 7.47 0.51 -16.21
CA LEU A 382 8.17 0.33 -17.47
C LEU A 382 8.32 -1.16 -17.80
N TYR A 383 8.89 -1.92 -16.88
CA TYR A 383 9.13 -3.36 -17.06
C TYR A 383 7.83 -4.15 -17.22
N THR A 384 6.78 -3.77 -16.48
CA THR A 384 5.45 -4.36 -16.65
C THR A 384 4.90 -4.13 -18.04
N SER A 385 5.03 -2.90 -18.58
CA SER A 385 4.56 -2.56 -19.92
C SER A 385 5.35 -3.29 -21.02
N TYR A 386 6.68 -3.41 -20.89
CA TYR A 386 7.50 -4.26 -21.76
C TYR A 386 7.01 -5.71 -21.75
N ALA A 387 6.91 -6.32 -20.58
CA ALA A 387 6.51 -7.71 -20.45
C ALA A 387 5.11 -7.95 -21.04
N MET A 388 4.20 -6.97 -20.97
CA MET A 388 2.90 -7.02 -21.65
C MET A 388 3.00 -6.95 -23.18
N ALA A 389 3.88 -6.12 -23.72
CA ALA A 389 4.08 -6.03 -25.17
C ALA A 389 4.67 -7.34 -25.71
N TYR A 390 5.75 -7.84 -25.11
CA TYR A 390 6.40 -9.10 -25.51
C TYR A 390 5.47 -10.31 -25.37
N ARG A 391 4.71 -10.40 -24.27
CA ARG A 391 3.68 -11.45 -24.09
C ARG A 391 2.72 -11.52 -25.27
N LYS A 392 2.25 -10.36 -25.73
CA LYS A 392 1.26 -10.27 -26.80
C LYS A 392 1.85 -10.59 -28.17
N LEU A 393 3.15 -10.32 -28.36
CA LEU A 393 3.93 -10.77 -29.51
C LEU A 393 4.34 -12.26 -29.44
N LYS A 394 4.06 -12.94 -28.32
CA LYS A 394 4.56 -14.30 -27.99
C LYS A 394 6.08 -14.40 -27.98
N ASP A 395 6.76 -13.27 -27.78
CA ASP A 395 8.21 -13.19 -27.62
C ASP A 395 8.57 -13.42 -26.15
N TYR A 396 8.50 -14.69 -25.74
CA TYR A 396 8.71 -15.04 -24.35
C TYR A 396 10.18 -14.91 -23.92
N GLU A 397 11.13 -14.93 -24.85
CA GLU A 397 12.54 -14.75 -24.53
C GLU A 397 12.81 -13.33 -24.06
N ASN A 398 12.30 -12.34 -24.81
CA ASN A 398 12.41 -10.94 -24.39
C ASN A 398 11.52 -10.61 -23.19
N GLU A 399 10.37 -11.27 -23.02
CA GLU A 399 9.58 -11.14 -21.79
C GLU A 399 10.38 -11.60 -20.56
N ILE A 400 11.11 -12.71 -20.64
CA ILE A 400 11.92 -13.21 -19.53
C ILE A 400 13.09 -12.26 -19.27
N ALA A 401 13.85 -11.90 -20.31
CA ALA A 401 15.04 -11.06 -20.17
C ALA A 401 14.76 -9.69 -19.52
N ILE A 402 13.66 -9.04 -19.90
CA ILE A 402 13.30 -7.73 -19.33
C ILE A 402 12.79 -7.84 -17.89
N ILE A 403 12.18 -8.96 -17.52
CA ILE A 403 11.76 -9.21 -16.14
C ILE A 403 12.98 -9.50 -15.26
N ASP A 404 13.95 -10.25 -15.77
CA ASP A 404 15.19 -10.54 -15.03
C ASP A 404 15.97 -9.25 -14.75
N GLU A 405 16.10 -8.36 -15.77
CA GLU A 405 16.69 -7.04 -15.57
C GLU A 405 15.91 -6.22 -14.52
N ALA A 406 14.58 -6.24 -14.58
CA ALA A 406 13.75 -5.52 -13.62
C ALA A 406 14.01 -5.96 -12.18
N ILE A 407 14.08 -7.27 -11.95
CA ILE A 407 14.31 -7.84 -10.61
C ILE A 407 15.69 -7.42 -10.09
N GLU A 408 16.72 -7.47 -10.93
CA GLU A 408 18.09 -7.10 -10.55
C GLU A 408 18.21 -5.60 -10.24
N ARG A 409 17.72 -4.73 -11.13
CA ARG A 409 17.85 -3.28 -11.00
C ARG A 409 16.99 -2.70 -9.88
N LEU A 410 15.76 -3.21 -9.71
CA LEU A 410 14.87 -2.73 -8.63
C LEU A 410 15.35 -3.16 -7.25
N ARG A 411 16.05 -4.31 -7.13
CA ARG A 411 16.70 -4.73 -5.87
C ARG A 411 17.97 -3.94 -5.56
N SER A 412 18.75 -3.59 -6.59
CA SER A 412 20.07 -2.97 -6.42
C SER A 412 20.01 -1.48 -6.08
N GLU A 413 19.06 -0.73 -6.65
CA GLU A 413 19.10 0.74 -6.62
C GLU A 413 18.46 1.37 -5.36
N LYS A 414 18.13 0.61 -4.29
CA LYS A 414 17.32 1.09 -3.14
C LYS A 414 16.05 1.86 -3.55
N ILE A 415 15.58 1.65 -4.78
CA ILE A 415 14.26 2.07 -5.19
C ILE A 415 13.32 1.25 -4.31
N ASN A 416 12.43 1.91 -3.56
CA ASN A 416 11.41 1.28 -2.71
C ASN A 416 10.39 0.50 -3.56
N ALA A 417 10.85 -0.43 -4.39
CA ALA A 417 10.03 -1.39 -5.09
C ALA A 417 9.48 -2.33 -4.02
N ASN A 418 8.22 -2.14 -3.66
CA ASN A 418 7.51 -3.01 -2.74
C ASN A 418 7.69 -4.48 -3.18
N GLU A 419 8.05 -5.36 -2.25
CA GLU A 419 8.30 -6.80 -2.47
C GLU A 419 7.15 -7.48 -3.26
N ILE A 420 5.90 -7.00 -3.11
CA ILE A 420 4.73 -7.43 -3.88
C ILE A 420 4.95 -7.27 -5.40
N THR A 421 5.58 -6.17 -5.80
CA THR A 421 5.89 -5.86 -7.21
C THR A 421 6.90 -6.86 -7.76
N ILE A 422 7.95 -7.15 -6.99
CA ILE A 422 8.98 -8.13 -7.36
C ILE A 422 8.36 -9.53 -7.46
N MET A 423 7.51 -9.91 -6.50
CA MET A 423 6.76 -11.17 -6.56
C MET A 423 5.89 -11.27 -7.83
N GLY A 424 5.17 -10.19 -8.18
CA GLY A 424 4.35 -10.14 -9.39
C GLY A 424 5.16 -10.33 -10.68
N LEU A 425 6.35 -9.74 -10.75
CA LEU A 425 7.29 -9.92 -11.86
C LEU A 425 7.78 -11.38 -11.95
N LYS A 426 8.14 -12.00 -10.82
CA LYS A 426 8.58 -13.41 -10.78
C LYS A 426 7.48 -14.38 -11.20
N GLU A 427 6.25 -14.19 -10.73
CA GLU A 427 5.13 -15.01 -11.19
C GLU A 427 4.94 -14.92 -12.70
N ARG A 428 5.16 -13.73 -13.27
CA ARG A 428 5.06 -13.50 -14.70
C ARG A 428 6.18 -14.20 -15.47
N ARG A 429 7.42 -14.10 -14.98
CA ARG A 429 8.59 -14.84 -15.50
C ARG A 429 8.32 -16.34 -15.52
N ALA A 430 7.88 -16.92 -14.40
CA ALA A 430 7.55 -18.34 -14.32
C ALA A 430 6.49 -18.75 -15.35
N LYS A 431 5.44 -17.93 -15.53
CA LYS A 431 4.44 -18.15 -16.57
C LYS A 431 5.02 -18.03 -17.98
N ALA A 432 5.95 -17.12 -18.22
CA ALA A 432 6.62 -16.95 -19.51
C ALA A 432 7.51 -18.16 -19.84
N LEU A 433 8.25 -18.70 -18.86
CA LEU A 433 9.03 -19.93 -19.00
C LEU A 433 8.15 -21.13 -19.42
N VAL A 434 7.01 -21.33 -18.73
CA VAL A 434 6.06 -22.38 -19.08
C VAL A 434 5.50 -22.20 -20.49
N LEU A 435 5.17 -20.96 -20.89
CA LEU A 435 4.69 -20.70 -22.25
C LEU A 435 5.77 -20.87 -23.32
N LYS A 436 7.02 -20.51 -23.02
CA LYS A 436 8.18 -20.74 -23.89
C LYS A 436 8.33 -22.22 -24.19
N GLN A 437 8.33 -23.07 -23.16
CA GLN A 437 8.42 -24.53 -23.30
C GLN A 437 7.28 -25.11 -24.14
N LYS A 438 6.04 -24.60 -23.98
CA LYS A 438 4.89 -25.01 -24.80
C LYS A 438 5.01 -24.57 -26.26
N ASN A 439 5.40 -23.32 -26.51
CA ASN A 439 5.60 -22.82 -27.88
C ASN A 439 6.73 -23.54 -28.63
N SER A 440 7.77 -24.00 -27.91
CA SER A 440 8.88 -24.77 -28.47
C SER A 440 8.54 -26.24 -28.74
N SER A 441 7.46 -26.78 -28.16
CA SER A 441 6.99 -28.16 -28.40
C SER A 441 5.88 -28.25 -29.44
N GLU A 442 5.29 -27.12 -29.85
CA GLU A 442 4.30 -27.00 -30.94
C GLU A 442 4.93 -26.64 -32.30
N ARG A 443 6.25 -26.41 -32.34
CA ARG A 443 7.05 -26.25 -33.56
C ARG A 443 7.88 -27.49 -33.80
#